data_AF-A0A920JN38-F1
#
_entry.id   AF-A0A920JN38-F1
#
_cell.length_a   1.000
_cell.length_b   1.000
_cell.length_c   1.000
_cell.angle_alpha   90.00
_cell.angle_beta   90.00
_cell.angle_gamma   90.00
#
_symmetry.space_group_name_H-M   'P 1'
#
loop_
_entity.id
_entity.type
_entity.pdbx_description
1 polymer ?
#
loop_
_entity_poly.entity_id
_entity_poly.type
_entity_poly.pdbx_seq_one_letter_code
_entity_poly.pdbx_strand_id
1 'polypeptide(L)'
;MRTLLLNQKNFFGGARNIEEGGSLTILATALIDTGSKMDEVIYEEFKGTGNMEVHLDRRIAEKRIYPAININRSGTRREELLTTPDEPQKNLDIKKSFTFPWTNWMLWNLC
;
A
#
# COMPACT_ATOMS: atom_id res chain seq x y z
N MET A 1 13.84 13.49 -19.02
CA MET A 1 12.81 12.81 -18.21
C MET A 1 13.12 11.33 -18.00
N ARG A 2 13.30 10.53 -19.06
CA ARG A 2 13.65 9.09 -18.96
C ARG A 2 14.94 8.80 -18.16
N THR A 3 15.94 9.67 -18.25
CA THR A 3 17.23 9.57 -17.52
C THR A 3 17.12 9.86 -16.03
N LEU A 4 16.21 10.75 -15.59
CA LEU A 4 16.00 11.07 -14.18
C LEU A 4 15.31 9.90 -13.44
N LEU A 5 14.31 9.29 -14.10
CA LEU A 5 13.61 8.11 -13.60
C LEU A 5 14.54 6.89 -13.50
N LEU A 6 15.51 6.75 -14.41
CA LEU A 6 16.42 5.61 -14.42
C LEU A 6 17.29 5.55 -13.15
N ASN A 7 17.82 6.68 -12.71
CA ASN A 7 18.61 6.75 -11.48
C ASN A 7 17.78 6.46 -10.22
N GLN A 8 16.53 6.95 -10.17
CA GLN A 8 15.66 6.69 -9.03
C GLN A 8 15.21 5.22 -8.95
N LYS A 9 14.93 4.59 -10.10
CA LYS A 9 14.64 3.15 -10.16
C LYS A 9 15.81 2.31 -9.63
N ASN A 10 17.04 2.65 -9.99
CA ASN A 10 18.22 1.94 -9.50
C ASN A 10 18.42 2.12 -7.99
N PHE A 11 18.12 3.31 -7.46
CA PHE A 11 18.18 3.58 -6.02
C PHE A 11 17.15 2.74 -5.25
N PHE A 12 15.89 2.71 -5.70
CA PHE A 12 14.84 1.91 -5.07
C PHE A 12 15.02 0.41 -5.25
N GLY A 13 15.52 -0.03 -6.41
CA GLY A 13 15.88 -1.43 -6.67
C GLY A 13 17.05 -1.93 -5.81
N GLY A 14 17.74 -1.03 -5.10
CA GLY A 14 18.73 -1.40 -4.09
C GLY A 14 18.13 -2.04 -2.84
N ALA A 15 16.86 -1.75 -2.51
CA ALA A 15 16.17 -2.36 -1.37
C ALA A 15 15.89 -3.84 -1.63
N ARG A 16 16.52 -4.69 -0.81
CA ARG A 16 16.37 -6.14 -0.87
C ARG A 16 16.76 -6.77 0.46
N ASN A 17 16.19 -7.93 0.70
CA ASN A 17 16.64 -8.82 1.75
C ASN A 17 17.78 -9.70 1.19
N ILE A 18 18.89 -9.85 1.91
CA ILE A 18 20.04 -10.66 1.47
C ILE A 18 20.07 -11.94 2.33
N GLU A 19 20.11 -13.11 1.67
CA GLU A 19 20.05 -14.41 2.36
C GLU A 19 21.26 -14.68 3.26
N GLU A 20 22.45 -14.22 2.87
CA GLU A 20 23.72 -14.40 3.61
C GLU A 20 23.89 -13.40 4.77
N GLY A 21 22.89 -12.57 5.05
CA GLY A 21 22.85 -11.65 6.18
C GLY A 21 22.73 -10.18 5.77
N GLY A 22 21.80 -9.48 6.42
CA GLY A 22 21.52 -8.06 6.22
C GLY A 22 20.31 -7.79 5.33
N SER A 23 19.70 -6.64 5.52
CA SER A 23 18.56 -6.18 4.72
C SER A 23 18.64 -4.68 4.53
N LEU A 24 18.38 -4.21 3.30
CA LEU A 24 18.17 -2.80 3.03
C LEU A 24 16.68 -2.57 2.78
N THR A 25 16.01 -1.88 3.70
CA THR A 25 14.62 -1.48 3.55
C THR A 25 14.57 0.00 3.20
N ILE A 26 13.96 0.34 2.06
CA ILE A 26 13.74 1.74 1.64
C ILE A 26 12.25 2.01 1.72
N LEU A 27 11.88 3.04 2.50
CA LEU A 27 10.54 3.59 2.55
C LEU A 27 10.58 5.00 1.99
N ALA A 28 9.60 5.34 1.17
CA ALA A 28 9.51 6.67 0.59
C ALA A 28 8.07 7.09 0.40
N THR A 29 7.87 8.40 0.34
CA THR A 29 6.58 9.04 0.11
C THR A 29 6.48 9.48 -1.34
N ALA A 30 5.39 9.10 -2.00
CA ALA A 30 5.03 9.63 -3.31
C ALA A 30 3.86 10.61 -3.17
N LEU A 31 3.92 11.73 -3.87
CA LEU A 31 2.80 12.66 -3.98
C LEU A 31 1.88 12.20 -5.10
N ILE A 32 0.58 12.21 -4.83
CA ILE A 32 -0.49 11.91 -5.79
C ILE A 32 -1.50 13.06 -5.77
N ASP A 33 -2.30 13.19 -6.83
CA ASP A 33 -3.32 14.22 -6.96
C ASP A 33 -2.77 15.66 -6.82
N THR A 34 -1.56 15.91 -7.35
CA THR A 34 -0.93 17.24 -7.41
C THR A 34 -1.33 18.03 -8.66
N GLY A 35 -1.95 17.36 -9.64
CA GLY A 35 -2.22 17.91 -10.98
C GLY A 35 -1.03 17.91 -11.94
N SER A 36 0.13 17.39 -11.48
CA SER A 36 1.32 17.24 -12.31
C SER A 36 1.35 15.87 -12.98
N LYS A 37 1.34 15.86 -14.32
CA LYS A 37 1.57 14.63 -15.11
C LYS A 37 2.91 13.96 -14.80
N MET A 38 3.89 14.75 -14.35
CA MET A 38 5.20 14.21 -13.94
C MET A 38 5.08 13.34 -12.68
N ASP A 39 4.29 13.80 -11.70
CA ASP A 39 4.12 13.07 -10.44
C ASP A 39 3.31 11.79 -10.66
N GLU A 40 2.30 11.82 -11.54
CA GLU A 40 1.53 10.64 -11.96
C GLU A 40 2.44 9.57 -12.59
N VAL A 41 3.32 9.97 -13.52
CA VAL A 41 4.28 9.05 -14.15
C VAL A 41 5.27 8.49 -13.13
N ILE A 42 5.78 9.33 -12.22
CA ILE A 42 6.71 8.90 -11.16
C ILE A 42 6.02 7.89 -10.23
N TYR A 43 4.77 8.16 -9.84
CA TYR A 43 3.99 7.29 -8.97
C TYR A 43 3.77 5.90 -9.60
N GLU A 44 3.35 5.83 -10.87
CA GLU A 44 3.15 4.55 -11.56
C GLU A 44 4.47 3.74 -11.69
N GLU A 45 5.60 4.42 -11.94
CA GLU A 45 6.90 3.77 -12.03
C GLU A 45 7.40 3.23 -10.68
N PHE A 46 7.12 3.94 -9.58
CA PHE A 46 7.42 3.46 -8.24
C PHE A 46 6.51 2.30 -7.82
N LYS A 47 5.23 2.33 -8.21
CA LYS A 47 4.30 1.22 -7.99
C LYS A 47 4.77 -0.08 -8.63
N GLY A 48 5.40 0.01 -9.82
CA GLY A 48 6.01 -1.14 -10.49
C GLY A 48 7.21 -1.72 -9.73
N THR A 49 7.97 -0.86 -9.03
CA THR A 49 9.25 -1.21 -8.41
C THR A 49 9.12 -1.68 -6.96
N GLY A 50 8.19 -1.09 -6.20
CA GLY A 50 7.95 -1.41 -4.78
C GLY A 50 7.18 -2.72 -4.57
N ASN A 51 7.34 -3.30 -3.38
CA ASN A 51 6.58 -4.47 -2.92
C ASN A 51 5.51 -4.12 -1.87
N MET A 52 5.52 -2.90 -1.34
CA MET A 52 4.60 -2.41 -0.29
C MET A 52 4.08 -1.03 -0.67
N GLU A 53 2.78 -0.83 -0.50
CA GLU A 53 2.10 0.44 -0.77
C GLU A 53 1.21 0.82 0.43
N VAL A 54 1.33 2.05 0.90
CA VAL A 54 0.45 2.62 1.93
C VAL A 54 -0.16 3.90 1.38
N HIS A 55 -1.48 3.87 1.21
CA HIS A 55 -2.26 4.96 0.64
C HIS A 55 -2.85 5.83 1.73
N LEU A 56 -2.67 7.15 1.62
CA LEU A 56 -3.27 8.12 2.53
C LEU A 56 -4.45 8.81 1.84
N ASP A 57 -5.58 8.92 2.53
CA ASP A 57 -6.80 9.55 2.00
C ASP A 57 -6.96 10.97 2.53
N ARG A 58 -6.95 11.95 1.61
CA ARG A 58 -7.14 13.37 1.92
C ARG A 58 -8.47 13.63 2.64
N ARG A 59 -9.54 12.91 2.31
CA ARG A 59 -10.87 13.08 2.91
C ARG A 59 -10.90 12.69 4.38
N ILE A 60 -10.11 11.68 4.77
CA ILE A 60 -10.00 11.25 6.16
C ILE A 60 -9.17 12.27 6.95
N ALA A 61 -8.09 12.77 6.35
CA ALA A 61 -7.25 13.81 6.95
C ALA A 61 -8.01 15.13 7.16
N GLU A 62 -8.84 15.55 6.20
CA GLU A 62 -9.71 16.74 6.32
C GLU A 62 -10.70 16.64 7.48
N LYS A 63 -11.16 15.41 7.80
CA LYS A 63 -12.00 15.13 8.97
C LYS A 63 -11.22 15.09 10.30
N ARG A 64 -9.91 15.36 10.27
CA ARG A 64 -8.99 15.28 11.43
C ARG A 64 -8.94 13.90 12.08
N ILE A 65 -9.18 12.84 11.30
CA ILE A 65 -9.06 11.46 11.76
C ILE A 65 -7.68 10.95 11.37
N TYR A 66 -6.91 10.47 12.34
CA TYR A 66 -5.55 9.98 12.15
C TYR A 66 -5.38 8.59 12.76
N PRO A 67 -4.62 7.68 12.11
CA PRO A 67 -3.93 7.87 10.83
C PRO A 67 -4.88 7.82 9.62
N ALA A 68 -4.66 8.70 8.64
CA ALA A 68 -5.54 8.83 7.46
C ALA A 68 -5.26 7.75 6.38
N ILE A 69 -5.14 6.49 6.79
CA ILE A 69 -4.75 5.38 5.90
C ILE A 69 -5.97 4.78 5.22
N ASN A 70 -5.88 4.60 3.91
CA ASN A 70 -6.84 3.82 3.14
C ASN A 70 -6.45 2.34 3.17
N ILE A 71 -7.08 1.58 4.06
CA ILE A 71 -6.79 0.15 4.29
C ILE A 71 -7.07 -0.69 3.03
N ASN A 72 -8.06 -0.33 2.23
CA ASN A 72 -8.46 -1.10 1.05
C ASN A 72 -7.49 -0.96 -0.12
N ARG A 73 -6.84 0.20 -0.25
CA ARG A 73 -5.83 0.44 -1.28
C ARG A 73 -4.42 0.06 -0.84
N SER A 74 -4.18 -0.03 0.47
CA SER A 74 -2.86 -0.36 1.03
C SER A 74 -2.63 -1.86 1.11
N GLY A 75 -1.40 -2.30 0.89
CA GLY A 75 -1.04 -3.72 0.97
C GLY A 75 0.43 -4.01 0.71
N THR A 76 0.83 -5.24 1.01
CA THR A 76 2.17 -5.75 0.75
C THR A 76 2.06 -7.00 -0.13
N ARG A 77 2.89 -7.08 -1.17
CA ARG A 77 2.99 -8.27 -2.00
C ARG A 77 3.62 -9.40 -1.18
N ARG A 78 3.05 -10.59 -1.28
CA ARG A 78 3.48 -11.78 -0.52
C ARG A 78 3.46 -11.57 1.00
N GLU A 79 2.38 -10.98 1.53
CA GLU A 79 2.21 -10.76 2.98
C GLU A 79 2.23 -12.06 3.79
N GLU A 80 1.94 -13.21 3.16
CA GLU A 80 2.03 -14.55 3.76
C GLU A 80 3.45 -14.96 4.19
N LEU A 81 4.50 -14.33 3.64
CA LEU A 81 5.88 -14.59 4.05
C LEU A 81 6.28 -13.80 5.32
N LEU A 82 5.49 -12.78 5.67
CA LEU A 82 5.75 -11.86 6.77
C LEU A 82 4.84 -12.10 7.98
N THR A 83 3.83 -12.94 7.81
CA THR A 83 2.76 -13.17 8.79
C THR A 83 2.68 -14.65 9.15
N THR A 84 2.16 -14.94 10.33
CA THR A 84 1.89 -16.33 10.75
C THR A 84 0.71 -16.91 9.95
N PRO A 85 0.58 -18.23 9.80
CA PRO A 85 -0.43 -18.85 8.92
C PRO A 85 -1.87 -18.40 9.17
N ASP A 86 -2.20 -17.99 10.39
CA ASP A 86 -3.56 -17.60 10.80
C ASP A 86 -3.84 -16.09 10.62
N GLU A 87 -2.80 -15.28 10.44
CA GLU A 87 -2.90 -13.81 10.37
C GLU A 87 -3.41 -13.26 9.04
N PRO A 88 -3.02 -13.79 7.85
CA PRO A 88 -3.56 -13.34 6.57
C PRO A 88 -5.09 -13.37 6.54
N GLN A 89 -5.68 -14.45 7.05
CA GLN A 89 -7.13 -14.60 7.09
C GLN A 89 -7.78 -13.54 7.98
N LYS A 90 -7.23 -13.30 9.18
CA LYS A 90 -7.70 -12.24 10.08
C LYS A 90 -7.58 -10.85 9.44
N ASN A 91 -6.46 -10.57 8.78
CA ASN A 91 -6.25 -9.29 8.08
C ASN A 91 -7.26 -9.08 6.95
N LEU A 92 -7.58 -10.14 6.20
CA LEU A 92 -8.63 -10.11 5.17
C LEU A 92 -10.01 -9.85 5.78
N ASP A 93 -10.33 -10.47 6.91
CA ASP A 93 -11.63 -10.30 7.57
C ASP A 93 -11.80 -8.89 8.17
N ILE A 94 -10.70 -8.31 8.68
CA ILE A 94 -10.65 -6.89 9.06
C ILE A 94 -10.91 -6.01 7.82
N LYS A 95 -10.22 -6.23 6.70
CA LYS A 95 -10.43 -5.46 5.45
C LYS A 95 -11.88 -5.53 4.95
N LYS A 96 -12.50 -6.70 5.02
CA LYS A 96 -13.93 -6.88 4.65
C LYS A 96 -14.86 -6.06 5.54
N SER A 97 -14.57 -6.00 6.85
CA SER A 97 -15.38 -5.25 7.83
C SER A 97 -15.41 -3.75 7.54
N PHE A 98 -14.35 -3.19 6.95
CA PHE A 98 -14.30 -1.79 6.51
C PHE A 98 -14.96 -1.53 5.14
N THR A 99 -15.14 -2.57 4.33
CA THR A 99 -15.68 -2.46 2.96
C THR A 99 -17.19 -2.73 2.89
N PHE A 100 -17.70 -3.60 3.76
CA PHE A 100 -19.11 -3.99 3.73
C PHE A 100 -20.02 -2.93 4.37
N PRO A 101 -21.09 -2.49 3.68
CA PRO A 101 -22.22 -1.87 4.35
C PRO A 101 -22.83 -2.91 5.28
N TRP A 102 -22.80 -2.65 6.59
CA TRP A 102 -23.37 -3.52 7.63
C TRP A 102 -24.85 -3.88 7.38
N THR A 103 -25.54 -3.07 6.57
CA THR A 103 -26.92 -3.30 6.13
C THR A 103 -27.11 -4.58 5.31
N ASN A 104 -26.11 -5.06 4.56
CA ASN A 104 -26.29 -6.25 3.71
C ASN A 104 -25.93 -7.57 4.42
N TRP A 105 -25.16 -7.52 5.51
CA TRP A 105 -24.72 -8.70 6.26
C TRP A 105 -25.80 -9.24 7.21
N MET A 106 -26.66 -8.36 7.75
CA MET A 106 -27.86 -8.78 8.48
C MET A 106 -28.86 -9.53 7.58
N LEU A 107 -29.00 -9.13 6.31
CA LEU A 107 -29.95 -9.74 5.38
C LEU A 107 -29.54 -11.16 4.93
N TRP A 108 -28.24 -11.48 4.94
CA TRP A 108 -27.73 -12.79 4.54
C TRP A 108 -27.69 -13.85 5.65
N ASN A 109 -27.72 -13.46 6.92
CA ASN A 109 -27.77 -14.40 8.06
C ASN A 109 -29.20 -14.61 8.60
N LEU A 110 -30.20 -13.96 8.00
CA LEU A 110 -31.62 -14.07 8.33
C LEU A 110 -32.45 -14.80 7.25
N CYS A 111 -31.79 -15.38 6.24
CA CYS A 111 -32.38 -16.22 5.20
C CYS A 111 -31.77 -17.62 5.24
#